data_AF-A0A9D1GNQ3-F1
#
_entry.id   AF-A0A9D1GNQ3-F1
#
_cell.length_a   1.000
_cell.length_b   1.000
_cell.length_c   1.000
_cell.angle_alpha   90.00
_cell.angle_beta   90.00
_cell.angle_gamma   90.00
#
_symmetry.space_group_name_H-M   'P 1'
#
loop_
_entity.id
_entity.type
_entity.pdbx_description
1 polymer ?
#
loop_
_entity_poly.entity_id
_entity_poly.type
_entity_poly.pdbx_seq_one_letter_code
_entity_poly.pdbx_strand_id
1 'polypeptide(L)'
;LGGIALWDGSGEVKLKATKGRTARVGEMRGGSFAEMIAYGVPYKDEFVDISIRVEMKDGSRVAKVIATELNGRKVQFLTGVNFQKDEQVEYGRKYIAVWGVHPADVSQDPSPIGAGMWFKPGKFVMVEQTSDMVRIVSKPASQISTEVVAASVKEDELNTAEKFFEYMRK
;
A
#
# COMPACT_ATOMS: atom_id res chain seq x y z
N LEU A 1 -6.47 -2.03 -1.73
CA LEU A 1 -5.06 -1.91 -1.27
C LEU A 1 -5.04 -1.72 0.24
N GLY A 2 -4.14 -2.41 0.94
CA GLY A 2 -3.93 -2.17 2.37
C GLY A 2 -3.25 -0.82 2.57
N GLY A 3 -3.70 -0.06 3.57
CA GLY A 3 -3.12 1.24 3.89
C GLY A 3 -1.68 1.14 4.39
N ILE A 4 -1.17 2.25 4.93
CA ILE A 4 0.09 2.27 5.68
C ILE A 4 -0.24 2.42 7.16
N ALA A 5 0.40 1.59 7.97
CA ALA A 5 0.40 1.62 9.43
C ALA A 5 1.85 1.48 9.94
N LEU A 6 2.03 1.46 11.25
CA LEU A 6 3.29 1.10 11.89
C LEU A 6 3.18 -0.29 12.52
N TRP A 7 4.33 -0.90 12.81
CA TRP A 7 4.45 -2.15 13.56
C TRP A 7 5.31 -1.91 14.78
N ASP A 8 4.79 -2.17 15.98
CA ASP A 8 5.53 -1.92 17.23
C ASP A 8 6.41 -3.10 17.68
N GLY A 9 6.32 -4.23 16.98
CA GLY A 9 6.99 -5.49 17.34
C GLY A 9 6.01 -6.57 17.77
N SER A 10 4.82 -6.18 18.23
CA SER A 10 3.74 -7.07 18.69
C SER A 10 2.48 -6.97 17.83
N GLY A 11 2.20 -5.80 17.27
CA GLY A 11 0.96 -5.55 16.55
C GLY A 11 0.99 -4.32 15.63
N GLU A 12 -0.12 -4.16 14.91
CA GLU A 12 -0.38 -3.00 14.07
C GLU A 12 -0.69 -1.77 14.93
N VAL A 13 -0.04 -0.65 14.59
CA VAL A 13 -0.31 0.66 15.14
C VAL A 13 -0.84 1.56 14.02
N LYS A 14 -2.14 1.84 14.08
CA LYS A 14 -2.81 2.71 13.11
C LYS A 14 -2.27 4.13 13.19
N LEU A 15 -2.25 4.82 12.05
CA LEU A 15 -1.85 6.23 11.96
C LEU A 15 -2.94 7.19 12.48
N LYS A 16 -3.35 6.99 13.74
CA LYS A 16 -4.27 7.87 14.45
C LYS A 16 -3.49 9.09 14.93
N ALA A 17 -3.59 10.17 14.18
CA ALA A 17 -2.97 11.44 14.55
C ALA A 17 -3.62 12.02 15.82
N THR A 18 -2.80 12.43 16.78
CA THR A 18 -3.27 13.12 18.01
C THR A 18 -3.06 14.63 17.95
N LYS A 19 -2.20 15.12 17.04
CA LYS A 19 -1.90 16.54 16.84
C LYS A 19 -2.45 17.11 15.53
N GLY A 20 -3.34 16.37 14.87
CA GLY A 20 -3.98 16.78 13.61
C GLY A 20 -3.37 16.16 12.36
N ARG A 21 -3.95 16.49 11.21
CA ARG A 21 -3.49 16.04 9.89
C ARG A 21 -3.38 17.22 8.94
N THR A 22 -2.41 17.16 8.03
CA THR A 22 -2.37 18.02 6.85
C THR A 22 -2.42 17.15 5.60
N ALA A 23 -3.00 17.67 4.54
CA ALA A 23 -2.99 17.03 3.24
C ALA A 23 -2.70 18.08 2.17
N ARG A 24 -1.95 17.70 1.15
CA ARG A 24 -1.68 18.53 -0.02
C ARG A 24 -1.60 17.68 -1.27
N VAL A 25 -1.90 18.30 -2.39
CA VAL A 25 -1.65 17.76 -3.72
C VAL A 25 -0.75 18.71 -4.47
N GLY A 26 -0.06 18.21 -5.48
CA GLY A 26 0.76 19.06 -6.33
C GLY A 26 1.27 18.34 -7.56
N GLU A 27 1.88 19.11 -8.44
CA GLU A 27 2.55 18.61 -9.63
C GLU A 27 4.03 18.34 -9.34
N MET A 28 4.58 17.38 -10.07
CA MET A 28 6.01 17.14 -10.16
C MET A 28 6.39 17.02 -11.63
N ARG A 29 7.68 17.08 -11.96
CA ARG A 29 8.10 16.93 -13.35
C ARG A 29 7.67 15.56 -13.89
N GLY A 30 6.72 15.56 -14.84
CA GLY A 30 6.20 14.34 -15.47
C GLY A 30 5.21 13.56 -14.59
N GLY A 31 4.45 14.24 -13.73
CA GLY A 31 3.44 13.59 -12.90
C GLY A 31 2.81 14.48 -11.84
N SER A 32 2.10 13.85 -10.91
CA SER A 32 1.45 14.49 -9.78
C SER A 32 1.65 13.68 -8.50
N PHE A 33 1.39 14.32 -7.35
CA PHE A 33 1.40 13.64 -6.07
C PHE A 33 0.26 14.09 -5.17
N ALA A 34 -0.12 13.19 -4.26
CA ALA A 34 -0.92 13.49 -3.08
C ALA A 34 -0.12 13.11 -1.85
N GLU A 35 -0.10 13.97 -0.84
CA GLU A 35 0.60 13.75 0.42
C GLU A 35 -0.31 14.05 1.60
N MET A 36 -0.29 13.17 2.60
CA MET A 36 -0.95 13.36 3.88
C MET A 36 0.06 13.17 5.00
N ILE A 37 0.06 14.08 5.97
CA ILE A 37 0.87 13.98 7.18
C ILE A 37 -0.05 13.76 8.38
N ALA A 38 0.26 12.74 9.17
CA ALA A 38 -0.36 12.45 10.45
C ALA A 38 0.60 12.84 11.59
N TYR A 39 0.23 13.85 12.38
CA TYR A 39 1.06 14.34 13.47
C TYR A 39 0.73 13.69 14.80
N GLY A 40 1.76 13.37 15.57
CA GLY A 40 1.66 12.77 16.90
C GLY A 40 1.00 11.40 16.86
N VAL A 41 1.42 10.51 15.96
CA VAL A 41 1.01 9.11 15.96
C VAL A 41 1.71 8.41 17.12
N PRO A 42 0.99 7.80 18.08
CA PRO A 42 1.61 6.99 19.12
C PRO A 42 2.39 5.84 18.50
N TYR A 43 3.62 5.61 18.93
CA TYR A 43 4.44 4.50 18.47
C TYR A 43 5.40 4.09 19.58
N LYS A 44 5.17 2.90 20.16
CA LYS A 44 5.84 2.47 21.41
C LYS A 44 5.62 3.53 22.49
N ASP A 45 6.64 3.86 23.27
CA ASP A 45 6.58 4.84 24.36
C ASP A 45 6.72 6.30 23.88
N GLU A 46 6.55 6.58 22.60
CA GLU A 46 6.75 7.90 22.01
C GLU A 46 5.68 8.29 20.98
N PHE A 47 5.84 9.48 20.39
CA PHE A 47 5.04 9.98 19.28
C PHE A 47 5.91 10.27 18.07
N VAL A 48 5.41 9.94 16.88
CA VAL A 48 6.07 10.16 15.60
C VAL A 48 5.14 10.88 14.62
N ASP A 49 5.73 11.55 13.63
CA ASP A 49 4.98 12.22 12.58
C ASP A 49 5.22 11.48 11.26
N ILE A 50 4.14 11.00 10.64
CA ILE A 50 4.23 10.13 9.46
C ILE A 50 3.64 10.86 8.25
N SER A 51 4.46 11.07 7.22
CA SER A 51 4.02 11.44 5.88
C SER A 51 3.75 10.19 5.04
N ILE A 52 2.61 10.15 4.37
CA ILE A 52 2.31 9.22 3.28
C ILE A 52 2.16 10.05 2.01
N ARG A 53 2.99 9.74 1.02
CA ARG A 53 2.96 10.39 -0.29
C ARG A 53 2.74 9.34 -1.37
N VAL A 54 1.77 9.58 -2.24
CA VAL A 54 1.49 8.80 -3.44
C VAL A 54 1.89 9.64 -4.64
N GLU A 55 2.77 9.10 -5.48
CA GLU A 55 3.24 9.73 -6.70
C GLU A 55 2.74 8.96 -7.92
N MET A 56 2.22 9.68 -8.91
CA MET A 56 1.77 9.16 -10.19
C MET A 56 2.59 9.82 -11.29
N LYS A 57 3.18 9.01 -12.19
CA LYS A 57 3.83 9.53 -13.41
C LYS A 57 2.81 9.63 -14.55
N ASP A 58 3.01 10.60 -15.44
CA ASP A 58 2.16 10.76 -16.62
C ASP A 58 2.21 9.50 -17.50
N GLY A 59 1.02 9.03 -17.93
CA GLY A 59 0.89 7.82 -18.74
C GLY A 59 1.21 6.50 -18.02
N SER A 60 1.47 6.52 -16.71
CA SER A 60 1.71 5.32 -15.91
C SER A 60 0.46 4.89 -15.16
N ARG A 61 0.19 3.58 -15.13
CA ARG A 61 -0.80 2.98 -14.21
C ARG A 61 -0.24 2.62 -12.84
N VAL A 62 1.08 2.66 -12.70
CA VAL A 62 1.78 2.35 -11.45
C VAL A 62 1.91 3.62 -10.62
N ALA A 63 1.41 3.56 -9.39
CA ALA A 63 1.60 4.58 -8.37
C ALA A 63 2.76 4.19 -7.47
N LYS A 64 3.61 5.14 -7.11
CA LYS A 64 4.64 4.94 -6.10
C LYS A 64 4.13 5.47 -4.77
N VAL A 65 4.08 4.62 -3.76
CA VAL A 65 3.72 4.99 -2.39
C VAL A 65 4.99 5.12 -1.56
N ILE A 66 5.10 6.20 -0.81
CA ILE A 66 6.25 6.54 0.03
C ILE A 66 5.71 6.86 1.42
N ALA A 67 6.20 6.14 2.43
CA ALA A 67 5.92 6.44 3.83
C ALA A 67 7.20 6.96 4.48
N THR A 68 7.13 8.09 5.17
CA THR A 68 8.30 8.75 5.78
C THR A 68 7.98 9.16 7.22
N GLU A 69 8.88 8.86 8.15
CA GLU A 69 8.90 9.46 9.48
C GLU A 69 9.65 10.80 9.41
N LEU A 70 9.02 11.88 9.90
CA LEU A 70 9.48 13.24 9.67
C LEU A 70 10.47 13.77 10.72
N ASN A 71 10.60 13.11 11.88
CA ASN A 71 11.49 13.51 12.97
C ASN A 71 12.85 12.78 12.96
N GLY A 72 13.20 12.10 11.86
CA GLY A 72 14.48 11.39 11.69
C GLY A 72 14.60 10.08 12.46
N ARG A 73 13.50 9.58 13.03
CA ARG A 73 13.44 8.32 13.77
C ARG A 73 13.32 7.14 12.82
N LYS A 74 13.69 5.96 13.31
CA LYS A 74 13.49 4.70 12.59
C LYS A 74 12.28 3.98 13.18
N VAL A 75 11.27 3.77 12.35
CA VAL A 75 10.06 3.03 12.68
C VAL A 75 9.94 1.81 11.78
N GLN A 76 9.15 0.83 12.17
CA GLN A 76 8.74 -0.24 11.26
C GLN A 76 7.40 0.12 10.66
N PHE A 77 7.34 0.14 9.34
CA PHE A 77 6.12 0.36 8.59
C PHE A 77 5.44 -0.98 8.30
N LEU A 78 4.12 -1.01 8.43
CA LEU A 78 3.25 -2.10 8.01
C LEU A 78 2.44 -1.63 6.80
N THR A 79 2.38 -2.46 5.76
CA THR A 79 1.51 -2.24 4.59
C THR A 79 1.23 -3.57 3.90
N GLY A 80 0.57 -3.57 2.74
CA GLY A 80 0.30 -4.77 1.96
C GLY A 80 -0.96 -4.65 1.12
N VAL A 81 -1.54 -5.79 0.75
CA VAL A 81 -2.75 -5.84 -0.09
C VAL A 81 -3.85 -6.59 0.65
N ASN A 82 -4.94 -5.90 0.93
CA ASN A 82 -6.14 -6.50 1.50
C ASN A 82 -6.84 -7.38 0.46
N PHE A 83 -7.50 -8.42 0.94
CA PHE A 83 -8.37 -9.26 0.14
C PHE A 83 -9.61 -9.69 0.93
N GLN A 84 -10.65 -10.08 0.20
CA GLN A 84 -11.87 -10.66 0.75
C GLN A 84 -11.85 -12.19 0.65
N LYS A 85 -12.76 -12.82 1.37
CA LYS A 85 -13.02 -14.25 1.22
C LYS A 85 -13.37 -14.56 -0.24
N ASP A 86 -12.77 -15.63 -0.77
CA ASP A 86 -12.93 -16.13 -2.15
C ASP A 86 -12.20 -15.32 -3.25
N GLU A 87 -11.48 -14.25 -2.90
CA GLU A 87 -10.55 -13.61 -3.84
C GLU A 87 -9.30 -14.48 -4.05
N GLN A 88 -8.77 -14.44 -5.28
CA GLN A 88 -7.53 -15.11 -5.62
C GLN A 88 -6.35 -14.27 -5.12
N VAL A 89 -5.43 -14.92 -4.40
CA VAL A 89 -4.27 -14.26 -3.80
C VAL A 89 -3.01 -14.98 -4.28
N GLU A 90 -2.05 -14.21 -4.79
CA GLU A 90 -0.72 -14.68 -5.16
C GLU A 90 0.33 -13.72 -4.61
N TYR A 91 1.36 -14.22 -3.94
CA TYR A 91 2.48 -13.38 -3.53
C TYR A 91 3.81 -14.10 -3.71
N GLY A 92 4.80 -13.34 -4.15
CA GLY A 92 6.15 -13.82 -4.39
C GLY A 92 7.18 -13.01 -3.61
N ARG A 93 8.45 -13.19 -3.97
CA ARG A 93 9.56 -12.51 -3.28
C ARG A 93 9.53 -10.98 -3.39
N LYS A 94 8.91 -10.43 -4.43
CA LYS A 94 8.94 -8.98 -4.75
C LYS A 94 7.57 -8.37 -4.99
N TYR A 95 6.50 -9.15 -4.92
CA TYR A 95 5.17 -8.69 -5.25
C TYR A 95 4.08 -9.40 -4.44
N ILE A 96 2.92 -8.76 -4.36
CA ILE A 96 1.64 -9.28 -3.90
C ILE A 96 0.62 -8.93 -4.98
N ALA A 97 -0.24 -9.88 -5.32
CA ALA A 97 -1.32 -9.72 -6.27
C ALA A 97 -2.61 -10.34 -5.70
N VAL A 98 -3.70 -9.60 -5.82
CA VAL A 98 -5.04 -10.04 -5.45
C VAL A 98 -5.96 -9.80 -6.63
N TRP A 99 -6.86 -10.74 -6.90
CA TRP A 99 -7.89 -10.60 -7.91
C TRP A 99 -9.22 -11.15 -7.41
N GLY A 100 -10.29 -10.37 -7.51
CA GLY A 100 -11.62 -10.84 -7.15
C GLY A 100 -12.67 -9.76 -7.18
N VAL A 101 -13.87 -10.14 -6.76
CA VAL A 101 -15.01 -9.22 -6.70
C VAL A 101 -14.91 -8.43 -5.41
N HIS A 102 -14.41 -7.21 -5.52
CA HIS A 102 -14.49 -6.28 -4.41
C HIS A 102 -15.95 -5.82 -4.30
N PRO A 103 -16.60 -5.89 -3.12
CA PRO A 103 -17.91 -5.29 -2.92
C PRO A 103 -17.77 -3.79 -3.19
N ALA A 104 -18.31 -3.32 -4.31
CA ALA A 104 -18.40 -1.91 -4.60
C ALA A 104 -19.57 -1.32 -3.81
N ASP A 105 -19.43 -0.04 -3.47
CA ASP A 105 -20.50 0.80 -2.94
C ASP A 105 -21.78 0.62 -3.78
N VAL A 106 -22.95 0.74 -3.13
CA VAL A 106 -24.33 0.32 -3.50
C VAL A 106 -24.90 0.78 -4.87
N SER A 107 -24.08 1.23 -5.81
CA SER A 107 -24.48 1.87 -7.08
C SER A 107 -23.92 1.24 -8.36
N GLN A 108 -23.09 0.19 -8.30
CA GLN A 108 -22.60 -0.52 -9.49
C GLN A 108 -22.59 -2.03 -9.30
N ASP A 109 -22.84 -2.76 -10.40
CA ASP A 109 -22.75 -4.22 -10.42
C ASP A 109 -21.36 -4.69 -9.99
N PRO A 110 -21.25 -5.62 -9.02
CA PRO A 110 -19.98 -6.12 -8.55
C PRO A 110 -19.16 -6.68 -9.72
N SER A 111 -17.98 -6.11 -9.94
CA SER A 111 -17.09 -6.49 -11.04
C SER A 111 -15.73 -6.90 -10.49
N PRO A 112 -15.10 -7.96 -11.02
CA PRO A 112 -13.76 -8.33 -10.60
C PRO A 112 -12.74 -7.20 -10.85
N ILE A 113 -11.86 -7.00 -9.87
CA ILE A 113 -10.74 -6.08 -9.94
C ILE A 113 -9.45 -6.76 -9.44
N GLY A 114 -8.32 -6.28 -9.94
CA GLY A 114 -7.00 -6.65 -9.49
C GLY A 114 -6.37 -5.56 -8.63
N ALA A 115 -5.67 -5.95 -7.57
CA ALA A 115 -4.83 -5.07 -6.76
C ALA A 115 -3.44 -5.67 -6.60
N GLY A 116 -2.41 -4.90 -6.92
CA GLY A 116 -1.03 -5.34 -6.96
C GLY A 116 -0.13 -4.41 -6.17
N MET A 117 0.91 -4.98 -5.56
CA MET A 117 1.97 -4.24 -4.89
C MET A 117 3.33 -4.86 -5.19
N TRP A 118 4.30 -4.06 -5.64
CA TRP A 118 5.72 -4.43 -5.66
C TRP A 118 6.47 -3.78 -4.51
N PHE A 119 7.47 -4.51 -4.02
CA PHE A 119 8.31 -4.08 -2.92
C PHE A 119 9.73 -4.65 -3.03
N LYS A 120 10.69 -3.99 -2.38
CA LYS A 120 12.09 -4.45 -2.34
C LYS A 120 12.27 -5.41 -1.16
N PRO A 121 12.46 -6.73 -1.36
CA PRO A 121 12.47 -7.72 -0.26
C PRO A 121 13.49 -7.40 0.83
N GLY A 122 14.67 -6.89 0.46
CA GLY A 122 15.71 -6.54 1.44
C GLY A 122 15.34 -5.44 2.43
N LYS A 123 14.24 -4.72 2.20
CA LYS A 123 13.69 -3.67 3.09
C LYS A 123 12.64 -4.20 4.07
N PHE A 124 12.17 -5.43 3.90
CA PHE A 124 11.10 -6.03 4.71
C PHE A 124 11.64 -7.23 5.49
N VAL A 125 11.14 -7.42 6.71
CA VAL A 125 11.51 -8.52 7.61
C VAL A 125 10.43 -9.59 7.67
N MET A 126 9.21 -9.26 7.26
CA MET A 126 8.07 -10.16 7.31
C MET A 126 7.20 -9.96 6.08
N VAL A 127 6.72 -11.08 5.53
CA VAL A 127 5.66 -11.18 4.53
C VAL A 127 4.76 -12.32 5.01
N GLU A 128 3.50 -12.03 5.27
CA GLU A 128 2.57 -12.98 5.89
C GLU A 128 1.18 -12.80 5.29
N GLN A 129 0.52 -13.90 4.94
CA GLN A 129 -0.89 -13.90 4.59
C GLN A 129 -1.72 -14.10 5.87
N THR A 130 -2.52 -13.09 6.23
CA THR A 130 -3.55 -13.16 7.28
C THR A 130 -4.89 -13.58 6.66
N SER A 131 -6.00 -13.50 7.41
CA SER A 131 -7.33 -13.82 6.90
C SER A 131 -7.89 -12.83 5.88
N ASP A 132 -7.31 -11.63 5.81
CA ASP A 132 -7.86 -10.45 5.13
C ASP A 132 -6.79 -9.63 4.38
N MET A 133 -5.52 -10.01 4.47
CA MET A 133 -4.42 -9.23 3.93
C MET A 133 -3.18 -10.08 3.70
N VAL A 134 -2.45 -9.84 2.61
CA VAL A 134 -1.02 -10.18 2.60
C VAL A 134 -0.28 -8.97 3.11
N ARG A 135 0.19 -9.04 4.35
CA ARG A 135 0.86 -7.94 5.05
C ARG A 135 2.37 -8.08 4.99
N ILE A 136 3.05 -6.95 4.90
CA ILE A 136 4.50 -6.84 4.94
C ILE A 136 4.92 -5.83 6.00
N VAL A 137 6.00 -6.16 6.73
CA VAL A 137 6.56 -5.29 7.76
C VAL A 137 8.01 -4.96 7.42
N SER A 138 8.34 -3.67 7.44
CA SER A 138 9.66 -3.18 7.11
C SER A 138 10.69 -3.47 8.20
N LYS A 139 11.97 -3.46 7.82
CA LYS A 139 13.06 -3.17 8.76
C LYS A 139 12.85 -1.76 9.37
N PRO A 140 13.37 -1.47 10.57
CA PRO A 140 13.38 -0.11 11.09
C PRO A 140 14.03 0.85 10.09
N ALA A 141 13.26 1.84 9.64
CA ALA A 141 13.67 2.81 8.63
C ALA A 141 12.98 4.16 8.87
N SER A 142 13.58 5.24 8.39
CA SER A 142 12.91 6.55 8.34
C SER A 142 11.98 6.66 7.14
N GLN A 143 12.15 5.81 6.12
CA GLN A 143 11.33 5.81 4.92
C GLN A 143 11.25 4.42 4.28
N ILE A 144 10.07 4.09 3.74
CA ILE A 144 9.87 2.99 2.80
C ILE A 144 9.23 3.47 1.51
N SER A 145 9.36 2.68 0.46
CA SER A 145 8.59 2.89 -0.77
C SER A 145 8.18 1.56 -1.39
N THR A 146 6.95 1.54 -1.87
CA THR A 146 6.31 0.45 -2.62
C THR A 146 5.71 1.01 -3.90
N GLU A 147 5.46 0.14 -4.86
CA GLU A 147 4.75 0.48 -6.09
C GLU A 147 3.43 -0.29 -6.07
N VAL A 148 2.34 0.35 -6.44
CA VAL A 148 1.01 -0.27 -6.47
C VAL A 148 0.37 -0.06 -7.82
N VAL A 149 -0.49 -1.00 -8.19
CA VAL A 149 -1.26 -0.98 -9.41
C VAL A 149 -2.64 -1.57 -9.15
N ALA A 150 -3.62 -1.11 -9.90
CA ALA A 150 -4.92 -1.74 -9.97
C ALA A 150 -5.20 -2.17 -11.41
N ALA A 151 -6.07 -3.16 -11.56
CA ALA A 151 -6.59 -3.59 -12.85
C ALA A 151 -8.09 -3.83 -12.75
N SER A 152 -8.78 -3.77 -13.88
CA SER A 152 -10.22 -4.02 -13.95
C SER A 152 -10.55 -4.90 -15.14
N VAL A 153 -11.67 -5.64 -15.05
CA VAL A 153 -12.28 -6.32 -16.21
C VAL A 153 -12.57 -5.39 -17.40
N LYS A 154 -12.61 -4.06 -17.18
CA LYS A 154 -12.80 -3.05 -18.22
C LYS A 154 -11.54 -2.73 -19.04
N GLU A 155 -10.38 -3.30 -18.68
CA GLU A 155 -9.09 -3.02 -19.31
C GLU A 155 -8.56 -4.24 -20.06
N ASP A 156 -8.62 -4.25 -21.40
CA ASP A 156 -8.32 -5.43 -22.23
C ASP A 156 -6.96 -6.10 -21.95
N GLU A 157 -5.97 -5.30 -21.54
CA GLU A 157 -4.61 -5.75 -21.25
C GLU A 157 -4.51 -6.59 -19.97
N LEU A 158 -5.27 -6.27 -18.92
CA LEU A 158 -5.17 -6.89 -17.58
C LEU A 158 -6.53 -7.39 -17.05
N ASN A 159 -7.51 -7.61 -17.93
CA ASN A 159 -8.90 -7.93 -17.56
C ASN A 159 -9.15 -9.32 -16.96
N THR A 160 -8.12 -10.12 -16.71
CA THR A 160 -8.26 -11.45 -16.09
C THR A 160 -7.22 -11.64 -14.98
N ALA A 161 -7.53 -12.51 -14.02
CA ALA A 161 -6.61 -12.89 -12.95
C ALA A 161 -5.26 -13.37 -13.50
N GLU A 162 -5.29 -14.23 -14.52
CA GLU A 162 -4.09 -14.79 -15.15
C GLU A 162 -3.19 -13.69 -15.76
N LYS A 163 -3.77 -12.82 -16.59
CA LYS A 163 -3.03 -11.70 -17.19
C LYS A 163 -2.46 -10.76 -16.14
N PHE A 164 -3.26 -10.47 -15.10
CA PHE A 164 -2.84 -9.60 -14.02
C PHE A 164 -1.70 -10.22 -13.20
N PHE A 165 -1.79 -11.49 -12.82
CA PHE A 165 -0.74 -12.17 -12.07
C PHE A 165 0.54 -12.32 -12.89
N GLU A 166 0.43 -12.62 -14.19
CA GLU A 166 1.58 -12.62 -15.08
C GLU A 166 2.26 -11.25 -15.15
N TYR A 167 1.47 -10.17 -15.23
CA TYR A 167 1.99 -8.80 -15.17
C TYR A 167 2.71 -8.49 -13.86
N MET A 168 2.18 -8.97 -12.72
CA MET A 168 2.78 -8.76 -11.39
C MET A 168 4.09 -9.53 -11.17
N ARG A 169 4.30 -10.65 -11.86
CA ARG A 169 5.52 -11.48 -11.74
C ARG A 169 6.77 -10.86 -12.38
N LYS A 170 6.62 -9.87 -13.27
CA LYS A 170 7.71 -9.18 -13.97
C LYS A 170 8.64 -8.48 -12.99
#